data_AF-A0A954KT14-F1
#
_entry.id   AF-A0A954KT14-F1
#
_cell.length_a   1.000
_cell.length_b   1.000
_cell.length_c   1.000
_cell.angle_alpha   90.00
_cell.angle_beta   90.00
_cell.angle_gamma   90.00
#
_symmetry.space_group_name_H-M   'P 1'
#
loop_
_entity.id
_entity.type
_entity.pdbx_description
1 polymer ?
#
loop_
_entity_poly.entity_id
_entity_poly.type
_entity_poly.pdbx_seq_one_letter_code
_entity_poly.pdbx_strand_id
1 'polypeptide(L)'
;KMLNRTGFGHLTPIRSGSWHFRTSLFTESDLTVILPAIFDEYSESIEAEEPDESGALYGGMALCDENGGVLIEPTCCADLRNINSWNEAADYRKSTWQQVWIGHPWVSVKYEEPRLVFSDLHEHQDPVARWSICPEDLRFAIDQAEKELFQFSDKIGNSLRNIEYDGDVNVLSKNLAGVGDLRIS
;
A
#
# COMPACT_ATOMS: atom_id res chain seq x y z
N LYS A 1 11.41 9.83 -1.54
CA LYS A 1 12.66 10.46 -1.03
C LYS A 1 12.44 11.53 0.07
N MET A 2 11.19 11.87 0.40
CA MET A 2 10.84 13.06 1.18
C MET A 2 11.00 12.91 2.71
N LEU A 3 10.76 11.73 3.28
CA LEU A 3 10.63 11.54 4.73
C LEU A 3 11.93 11.69 5.54
N ASN A 4 13.11 11.60 4.92
CA ASN A 4 14.39 11.72 5.64
C ASN A 4 14.79 13.17 5.95
N ARG A 5 14.09 14.18 5.43
CA ARG A 5 14.43 15.60 5.63
C ARG A 5 13.48 16.36 6.56
N THR A 6 12.35 15.78 6.93
CA THR A 6 11.20 16.49 7.52
C THR A 6 10.97 16.26 9.01
N GLY A 7 11.85 15.53 9.72
CA GLY A 7 11.82 15.47 11.18
C GLY A 7 10.97 14.34 11.80
N PHE A 8 10.61 13.31 11.03
CA PHE A 8 9.83 12.15 11.50
C PHE A 8 10.65 11.11 12.27
N GLY A 9 11.51 11.53 13.20
CA GLY A 9 12.43 10.66 13.94
C GLY A 9 11.75 9.60 14.82
N HIS A 10 10.45 9.71 15.09
CA HIS A 10 9.65 8.71 15.82
C HIS A 10 9.16 7.57 14.93
N LEU A 11 9.14 7.74 13.61
CA LEU A 11 8.69 6.69 12.69
C LEU A 11 9.79 5.64 12.51
N THR A 12 9.41 4.38 12.68
CA THR A 12 10.31 3.24 12.43
C THR A 12 9.93 2.57 11.12
N PRO A 13 10.88 2.37 10.18
CA PRO A 13 10.58 1.68 8.93
C PRO A 13 10.24 0.20 9.20
N ILE A 14 9.53 -0.44 8.27
CA ILE A 14 9.09 -1.84 8.42
C ILE A 14 10.25 -2.83 8.63
N ARG A 15 11.47 -2.45 8.20
CA ARG A 15 12.73 -3.12 8.53
C ARG A 15 13.90 -2.15 8.39
N SER A 16 15.04 -2.46 8.99
CA SER A 16 16.27 -1.67 8.85
C SER A 16 16.67 -1.53 7.38
N GLY A 17 16.97 -0.30 6.96
CA GLY A 17 17.33 0.02 5.56
C GLY A 17 16.15 0.16 4.59
N SER A 18 14.91 -0.11 5.03
CA SER A 18 13.71 0.12 4.23
C SER A 18 13.28 1.59 4.27
N TRP A 19 12.56 2.00 3.23
CA TRP A 19 11.95 3.32 3.09
C TRP A 19 10.43 3.27 3.30
N HIS A 20 9.88 2.09 3.59
CA HIS A 20 8.46 1.89 3.82
C HIS A 20 8.12 1.99 5.31
N PHE A 21 7.01 2.66 5.61
CA PHE A 21 6.49 2.86 6.95
C PHE A 21 5.05 2.36 7.01
N ARG A 22 4.63 1.82 8.16
CA ARG A 22 3.23 1.42 8.35
C ARG A 22 2.35 2.66 8.46
N THR A 23 1.23 2.67 7.74
CA THR A 23 0.28 3.79 7.73
C THR A 23 -0.30 4.06 9.12
N SER A 24 -0.48 3.03 9.93
CA SER A 24 -0.86 3.12 11.35
C SER A 24 0.06 3.98 12.22
N LEU A 25 1.34 4.12 11.87
CA LEU A 25 2.31 4.91 12.66
C LEU A 25 2.20 6.41 12.44
N PHE A 26 1.62 6.85 11.32
CA PHE A 26 1.44 8.27 11.05
C PHE A 26 0.34 8.85 11.94
N THR A 27 0.65 9.96 12.58
CA THR A 27 -0.32 10.79 13.28
C THR A 27 -0.93 11.83 12.34
N GLU A 28 -2.04 12.45 12.72
CA GLU A 28 -2.61 13.56 11.95
C GLU A 28 -1.63 14.74 11.86
N SER A 29 -0.87 15.01 12.93
CA SER A 29 0.18 16.04 12.91
C SER A 29 1.29 15.73 11.90
N ASP A 30 1.65 14.45 11.74
CA ASP A 30 2.62 14.06 10.73
C ASP A 30 2.08 14.34 9.32
N LEU A 31 0.82 13.99 9.08
CA LEU A 31 0.16 14.13 7.78
C LEU A 31 -0.10 15.59 7.41
N THR A 32 -0.42 16.47 8.37
CA THR A 32 -0.51 17.93 8.14
C THR A 32 0.79 18.52 7.59
N VAL A 33 1.95 17.92 7.91
CA VAL A 33 3.26 18.34 7.36
C VAL A 33 3.56 17.65 6.02
N ILE A 34 3.20 16.38 5.87
CA ILE A 34 3.54 15.57 4.69
C ILE A 34 2.67 15.92 3.48
N LEU A 35 1.35 16.05 3.67
CA LEU A 35 0.39 16.21 2.58
C LEU A 35 0.67 17.46 1.72
N PRO A 36 0.93 18.66 2.29
CA PRO A 36 1.28 19.83 1.48
C PRO A 36 2.53 19.60 0.63
N ALA A 37 3.55 18.95 1.20
CA ALA A 37 4.78 18.66 0.48
C ALA A 37 4.53 17.70 -0.71
N ILE A 38 3.67 16.70 -0.52
CA ILE A 38 3.25 15.80 -1.60
C ILE A 38 2.49 16.57 -2.69
N PHE A 39 1.58 17.47 -2.32
CA PHE A 39 0.84 18.29 -3.28
C PHE A 39 1.74 19.24 -4.06
N ASP A 40 2.73 19.85 -3.41
CA ASP A 40 3.75 20.67 -4.08
C ASP A 40 4.49 19.84 -5.15
N GLU A 41 4.93 18.61 -4.82
CA GLU A 41 5.59 17.70 -5.76
C GLU A 41 4.69 17.31 -6.95
N TYR A 42 3.38 17.15 -6.74
CA TYR A 42 2.42 16.92 -7.81
C TYR A 42 2.23 18.15 -8.71
N SER A 43 2.13 19.34 -8.12
CA SER A 43 1.99 20.59 -8.87
C SER A 43 3.21 20.92 -9.75
N GLU A 44 4.41 20.47 -9.34
CA GLU A 44 5.64 20.63 -10.12
C GLU A 44 5.80 19.58 -11.23
N SER A 45 5.11 18.43 -11.14
CA SER A 45 5.37 17.27 -12.01
C SER A 45 4.37 17.07 -13.16
N ILE A 46 3.18 17.68 -13.13
CA ILE A 46 2.15 17.56 -14.18
C ILE A 46 1.39 18.89 -14.30
N GLU A 47 0.96 19.27 -15.52
CA GLU A 47 -0.19 20.16 -15.75
C GLU A 47 -1.48 19.49 -15.18
N ALA A 48 -1.52 19.21 -13.88
CA ALA A 48 -2.57 18.40 -13.27
C ALA A 48 -3.83 19.24 -13.07
N GLU A 49 -4.86 18.90 -13.84
CA GLU A 49 -6.25 19.18 -13.49
C GLU A 49 -6.52 18.58 -12.10
N GLU A 50 -6.96 19.44 -11.17
CA GLU A 50 -7.53 19.21 -9.84
C GLU A 50 -6.92 18.06 -8.97
N PRO A 51 -6.48 18.33 -7.72
CA PRO A 51 -5.93 17.29 -6.83
C PRO A 51 -6.91 16.14 -6.53
N ASP A 52 -8.20 16.31 -6.83
CA ASP A 52 -9.24 15.31 -6.71
C ASP A 52 -9.05 14.11 -7.68
N GLU A 53 -8.22 14.26 -8.72
CA GLU A 53 -7.73 13.18 -9.59
C GLU A 53 -6.40 12.55 -9.13
N SER A 54 -5.85 12.99 -7.99
CA SER A 54 -4.57 12.48 -7.49
C SER A 54 -4.63 10.98 -7.16
N GLY A 55 -3.63 10.25 -7.65
CA GLY A 55 -3.45 8.83 -7.38
C GLY A 55 -3.18 8.55 -5.90
N ALA A 56 -3.36 7.29 -5.49
CA ALA A 56 -3.05 6.87 -4.13
C ALA A 56 -1.59 7.12 -3.76
N LEU A 57 -1.34 7.29 -2.47
CA LEU A 57 0.01 7.51 -1.93
C LEU A 57 0.92 6.33 -2.26
N TYR A 58 2.17 6.63 -2.59
CA TYR A 58 3.21 5.61 -2.77
C TYR A 58 3.44 4.83 -1.49
N GLY A 59 3.63 3.51 -1.60
CA GLY A 59 3.88 2.67 -0.43
C GLY A 59 3.63 1.19 -0.66
N GLY A 60 2.45 0.81 -1.15
CA GLY A 60 2.05 -0.59 -1.37
C GLY A 60 1.73 -1.37 -0.09
N MET A 61 1.52 -2.70 -0.24
CA MET A 61 1.27 -3.63 0.88
C MET A 61 2.47 -4.55 1.13
N ALA A 62 2.86 -4.70 2.39
CA ALA A 62 3.90 -5.64 2.79
C ALA A 62 3.29 -6.89 3.43
N LEU A 63 3.74 -8.08 3.00
CA LEU A 63 3.40 -9.34 3.66
C LEU A 63 4.41 -9.59 4.78
N CYS A 64 3.89 -9.84 5.99
CA CYS A 64 4.70 -10.17 7.16
C CYS A 64 4.33 -11.55 7.70
N ASP A 65 5.30 -12.21 8.36
CA ASP A 65 5.02 -13.37 9.21
C ASP A 65 4.39 -12.96 10.55
N GLU A 66 3.97 -13.96 11.33
CA GLU A 66 3.35 -13.80 12.65
C GLU A 66 4.22 -13.07 13.68
N ASN A 67 5.54 -13.06 13.49
CA ASN A 67 6.50 -12.38 14.37
C ASN A 67 6.83 -10.96 13.87
N GLY A 68 6.19 -10.51 12.78
CA GLY A 68 6.43 -9.21 12.16
C GLY A 68 7.63 -9.19 11.22
N GLY A 69 8.20 -10.34 10.86
CA GLY A 69 9.23 -10.46 9.84
C GLY A 69 8.68 -10.17 8.44
N VAL A 70 9.28 -9.21 7.73
CA VAL A 70 8.84 -8.85 6.37
C VAL A 70 9.25 -9.95 5.39
N LEU A 71 8.26 -10.58 4.75
CA LEU A 71 8.44 -11.63 3.75
C LEU A 71 8.47 -11.05 2.33
N ILE A 72 7.50 -10.20 2.02
CA ILE A 72 7.37 -9.49 0.75
C ILE A 72 7.20 -8.01 1.07
N GLU A 73 8.02 -7.17 0.46
CA GLU A 73 7.85 -5.71 0.53
C GLU A 73 7.44 -5.15 -0.82
N PRO A 74 6.68 -4.05 -0.83
CA PRO A 74 6.45 -3.26 -2.03
C PRO A 74 7.77 -2.84 -2.68
N THR A 75 7.76 -2.73 -4.00
CA THR A 75 8.89 -2.30 -4.81
C THR A 75 8.58 -0.95 -5.48
N CYS A 76 9.32 -0.56 -6.53
CA CYS A 76 9.09 0.73 -7.15
C CYS A 76 7.76 0.79 -7.91
N CYS A 77 7.16 1.98 -7.94
CA CYS A 77 5.86 2.27 -8.56
C CYS A 77 4.67 1.56 -7.90
N ALA A 78 4.83 1.12 -6.65
CA ALA A 78 3.76 0.61 -5.82
C ALA A 78 3.02 1.75 -5.10
N ASP A 79 1.71 1.58 -4.94
CA ASP A 79 0.84 2.51 -4.20
C ASP A 79 -0.18 1.74 -3.34
N LEU A 80 -0.90 2.45 -2.49
CA LEU A 80 -1.85 1.84 -1.56
C LEU A 80 -3.05 1.14 -2.25
N ARG A 81 -3.33 1.36 -3.54
CA ARG A 81 -4.39 0.62 -4.28
C ARG A 81 -3.97 -0.80 -4.62
N ASN A 82 -2.69 -1.14 -4.45
CA ASN A 82 -2.18 -2.48 -4.77
C ASN A 82 -2.81 -3.58 -3.89
N ILE A 83 -3.55 -3.24 -2.83
CA ILE A 83 -4.41 -4.18 -2.09
C ILE A 83 -5.34 -4.98 -3.00
N ASN A 84 -5.78 -4.41 -4.13
CA ASN A 84 -6.59 -5.12 -5.13
C ASN A 84 -5.89 -6.36 -5.71
N SER A 85 -4.58 -6.28 -5.98
CA SER A 85 -3.81 -7.44 -6.44
C SER A 85 -3.67 -8.52 -5.37
N TRP A 86 -3.63 -8.13 -4.09
CA TRP A 86 -3.63 -9.09 -2.98
C TRP A 86 -4.99 -9.77 -2.82
N ASN A 87 -6.08 -9.03 -2.99
CA ASN A 87 -7.44 -9.57 -3.04
C ASN A 87 -7.58 -10.65 -4.12
N GLU A 88 -7.14 -10.35 -5.34
CA GLU A 88 -7.13 -11.33 -6.44
C GLU A 88 -6.28 -12.56 -6.12
N ALA A 89 -5.11 -12.36 -5.49
CA ALA A 89 -4.23 -13.45 -5.11
C ALA A 89 -4.87 -14.40 -4.07
N ALA A 90 -5.61 -13.85 -3.10
CA ALA A 90 -6.28 -14.64 -2.07
C ALA A 90 -7.40 -15.53 -2.61
N ASP A 91 -8.06 -15.12 -3.69
CA ASP A 91 -9.10 -15.91 -4.38
C ASP A 91 -8.56 -16.82 -5.48
N TYR A 92 -7.26 -16.75 -5.77
CA TYR A 92 -6.69 -17.52 -6.87
C TYR A 92 -6.67 -19.03 -6.58
N ARG A 93 -7.20 -19.83 -7.50
CA ARG A 93 -7.32 -21.30 -7.34
C ARG A 93 -6.80 -22.11 -8.53
N LYS A 94 -5.99 -21.51 -9.42
CA LYS A 94 -5.39 -22.23 -10.57
C LYS A 94 -3.94 -22.62 -10.25
N SER A 95 -3.47 -23.71 -10.86
CA SER A 95 -2.09 -24.20 -10.68
C SER A 95 -1.04 -23.46 -11.51
N THR A 96 -1.48 -22.62 -12.44
CA THR A 96 -0.61 -21.72 -13.24
C THR A 96 -0.20 -20.50 -12.43
N TRP A 97 0.92 -19.87 -12.75
CA TRP A 97 1.30 -18.60 -12.13
C TRP A 97 0.39 -17.45 -12.57
N GLN A 98 -0.08 -16.64 -11.63
CA GLN A 98 -0.69 -15.33 -11.84
C GLN A 98 0.20 -14.26 -11.21
N GLN A 99 0.42 -13.17 -11.91
CA GLN A 99 1.12 -12.01 -11.35
C GLN A 99 0.34 -11.37 -10.21
N VAL A 100 1.05 -10.99 -9.14
CA VAL A 100 0.56 -10.14 -8.06
C VAL A 100 1.36 -8.85 -8.10
N TRP A 101 0.72 -7.75 -8.49
CA TRP A 101 1.39 -6.46 -8.62
C TRP A 101 1.71 -5.86 -7.24
N ILE A 102 2.98 -5.62 -6.99
CA ILE A 102 3.51 -4.98 -5.78
C ILE A 102 4.49 -3.86 -6.11
N GLY A 103 4.43 -3.34 -7.34
CA GLY A 103 5.52 -2.61 -7.99
C GLY A 103 6.40 -3.52 -8.84
N HIS A 104 7.41 -2.95 -9.49
CA HIS A 104 8.44 -3.70 -10.21
C HIS A 104 9.75 -3.81 -9.39
N PRO A 105 10.38 -5.00 -9.29
CA PRO A 105 9.88 -6.30 -9.73
C PRO A 105 8.67 -6.77 -8.90
N TRP A 106 7.90 -7.73 -9.42
CA TRP A 106 6.69 -8.25 -8.79
C TRP A 106 6.85 -9.72 -8.35
N VAL A 107 5.84 -10.25 -7.66
CA VAL A 107 5.75 -11.68 -7.33
C VAL A 107 4.62 -12.32 -8.15
N SER A 108 4.61 -13.65 -8.21
CA SER A 108 3.48 -14.41 -8.75
C SER A 108 2.92 -15.36 -7.71
N VAL A 109 1.64 -15.68 -7.82
CA VAL A 109 0.94 -16.67 -7.00
C VAL A 109 0.44 -17.82 -7.86
N LYS A 110 0.45 -19.03 -7.31
CA LYS A 110 -0.32 -20.17 -7.83
C LYS A 110 -0.97 -20.93 -6.69
N TYR A 111 -1.98 -21.72 -7.00
CA TYR A 111 -2.62 -22.59 -6.03
C TYR A 111 -2.09 -24.02 -6.15
N GLU A 112 -1.51 -24.52 -5.07
CA GLU A 112 -1.12 -25.91 -4.89
C GLU A 112 -1.85 -26.43 -3.66
N GLU A 113 -2.96 -27.15 -3.87
CA GLU A 113 -3.89 -27.51 -2.80
C GLU A 113 -3.17 -28.09 -1.56
N PRO A 114 -3.43 -27.56 -0.35
CA PRO A 114 -4.45 -26.57 0.02
C PRO A 114 -3.95 -25.12 0.13
N ARG A 115 -2.81 -24.77 -0.48
CA ARG A 115 -2.08 -23.53 -0.19
C ARG A 115 -1.90 -22.63 -1.42
N LEU A 116 -1.78 -21.34 -1.16
CA LEU A 116 -1.21 -20.39 -2.12
C LEU A 116 0.30 -20.46 -2.03
N VAL A 117 0.96 -20.54 -3.18
CA VAL A 117 2.41 -20.51 -3.31
C VAL A 117 2.80 -19.22 -4.00
N PHE A 118 3.57 -18.39 -3.31
CA PHE A 118 4.13 -17.15 -3.86
C PHE A 118 5.56 -17.38 -4.33
N SER A 119 5.92 -16.77 -5.46
CA SER A 119 7.26 -16.78 -6.00
C SER A 119 8.16 -15.73 -5.35
N ASP A 120 9.47 -15.87 -5.48
CA ASP A 120 10.42 -14.77 -5.30
C ASP A 120 10.14 -13.63 -6.31
N LEU A 121 10.79 -12.49 -6.13
CA LEU A 121 10.70 -11.33 -7.03
C LEU A 121 11.20 -11.70 -8.44
N HIS A 122 10.43 -11.33 -9.46
CA HIS A 122 10.80 -11.53 -10.87
C HIS A 122 10.20 -10.44 -11.76
N GLU A 123 10.66 -10.40 -13.01
CA GLU A 123 10.19 -9.45 -14.04
C GLU A 123 10.22 -10.09 -15.44
N HIS A 124 11.35 -10.72 -15.78
CA HIS A 124 11.56 -11.35 -17.10
C HIS A 124 11.89 -12.85 -17.02
N GLN A 125 11.92 -13.41 -15.81
CA GLN A 125 12.32 -14.79 -15.55
C GLN A 125 11.11 -15.60 -15.08
N ASP A 126 11.19 -16.92 -15.24
CA ASP A 126 10.14 -17.81 -14.73
C ASP A 126 10.01 -17.67 -13.20
N PRO A 127 8.78 -17.62 -12.66
CA PRO A 127 8.59 -17.47 -11.21
C PRO A 127 9.13 -18.68 -10.44
N VAL A 128 9.93 -18.41 -9.41
CA VAL A 128 10.51 -19.43 -8.53
C VAL A 128 9.76 -19.45 -7.20
N ALA A 129 9.11 -20.57 -6.86
CA ALA A 129 8.36 -20.71 -5.61
C ALA A 129 9.22 -20.43 -4.36
N ARG A 130 8.68 -19.64 -3.43
CA ARG A 130 9.42 -19.14 -2.26
C ARG A 130 8.63 -19.26 -0.96
N TRP A 131 7.37 -18.84 -0.95
CA TRP A 131 6.52 -18.84 0.25
C TRP A 131 5.24 -19.63 0.02
N SER A 132 4.70 -20.22 1.09
CA SER A 132 3.44 -20.96 1.04
C SER A 132 2.54 -20.52 2.19
N ILE A 133 1.30 -20.15 1.86
CA ILE A 133 0.38 -19.45 2.76
C ILE A 133 -0.99 -20.12 2.66
N CYS A 134 -1.70 -20.27 3.79
CA CYS A 134 -3.10 -20.68 3.76
C CYS A 134 -3.93 -19.53 3.16
N PRO A 135 -4.85 -19.80 2.19
CA PRO A 135 -5.70 -18.76 1.63
C PRO A 135 -6.48 -17.96 2.68
N GLU A 136 -6.92 -18.62 3.74
CA GLU A 136 -7.70 -18.03 4.84
C GLU A 136 -6.86 -17.06 5.67
N ASP A 137 -5.59 -17.38 5.92
CA ASP A 137 -4.66 -16.49 6.64
C ASP A 137 -4.36 -15.24 5.80
N LEU A 138 -4.17 -15.41 4.48
CA LEU A 138 -3.97 -14.28 3.58
C LEU A 138 -5.22 -13.39 3.52
N ARG A 139 -6.41 -13.98 3.42
CA ARG A 139 -7.68 -13.26 3.43
C ARG A 139 -7.84 -12.46 4.72
N PHE A 140 -7.59 -13.10 5.87
CA PHE A 140 -7.65 -12.43 7.16
C PHE A 140 -6.68 -11.23 7.23
N ALA A 141 -5.44 -11.40 6.74
CA ALA A 141 -4.47 -10.31 6.70
C ALA A 141 -4.91 -9.15 5.79
N ILE A 142 -5.50 -9.45 4.64
CA ILE A 142 -6.08 -8.45 3.72
C ILE A 142 -7.21 -7.68 4.41
N ASP A 143 -8.13 -8.37 5.08
CA ASP A 143 -9.23 -7.73 5.81
C ASP A 143 -8.72 -6.77 6.91
N GLN A 144 -7.59 -7.10 7.56
CA GLN A 144 -6.97 -6.18 8.52
C GLN A 144 -6.29 -4.99 7.81
N ALA A 145 -5.60 -5.23 6.70
CA ALA A 145 -4.97 -4.16 5.93
C ALA A 145 -6.00 -3.17 5.39
N GLU A 146 -7.14 -3.63 4.87
CA GLU A 146 -8.23 -2.76 4.42
C GLU A 146 -8.77 -1.88 5.55
N LYS A 147 -8.95 -2.44 6.76
CA LYS A 147 -9.33 -1.66 7.95
C LYS A 147 -8.28 -0.60 8.30
N GLU A 148 -6.99 -0.95 8.23
CA GLU A 148 -5.90 0.01 8.45
C GLU A 148 -5.93 1.13 7.40
N LEU A 149 -6.22 0.82 6.13
CA LEU A 149 -6.33 1.84 5.08
C LEU A 149 -7.54 2.75 5.27
N PHE A 150 -8.69 2.24 5.70
CA PHE A 150 -9.84 3.09 6.06
C PHE A 150 -9.52 4.01 7.24
N GLN A 151 -8.89 3.49 8.29
CA GLN A 151 -8.42 4.31 9.42
C GLN A 151 -7.40 5.37 8.97
N PHE A 152 -6.53 5.02 8.03
CA PHE A 152 -5.57 5.95 7.47
C PHE A 152 -6.24 7.03 6.61
N SER A 153 -7.27 6.67 5.84
CA SER A 153 -8.13 7.61 5.13
C SER A 153 -8.75 8.62 6.09
N ASP A 154 -9.27 8.17 7.23
CA ASP A 154 -9.86 9.09 8.23
C ASP A 154 -8.82 10.08 8.76
N LYS A 155 -7.59 9.61 9.07
CA LYS A 155 -6.49 10.48 9.49
C LYS A 155 -6.10 11.48 8.41
N ILE A 156 -6.02 11.07 7.15
CA ILE A 156 -5.78 11.97 6.02
C ILE A 156 -6.89 13.01 5.94
N GLY A 157 -8.16 12.60 6.04
CA GLY A 157 -9.31 13.49 6.00
C GLY A 157 -9.27 14.56 7.10
N ASN A 158 -8.98 14.17 8.34
CA ASN A 158 -8.81 15.11 9.46
C ASN A 158 -7.65 16.07 9.21
N SER A 159 -6.54 15.55 8.68
CA SER A 159 -5.34 16.36 8.39
C SER A 159 -5.58 17.38 7.28
N LEU A 160 -6.33 17.01 6.24
CA LEU A 160 -6.75 17.92 5.16
C LEU A 160 -7.64 19.05 5.69
N ARG A 161 -8.57 18.75 6.62
CA ARG A 161 -9.38 19.78 7.28
C ARG A 161 -8.53 20.72 8.13
N ASN A 162 -7.52 20.20 8.82
CA ASN A 162 -6.62 21.00 9.65
C ASN A 162 -5.75 21.98 8.85
N ILE A 163 -5.45 21.68 7.59
CA ILE A 163 -4.74 22.59 6.67
C ILE A 163 -5.70 23.41 5.81
N GLU A 164 -7.00 23.39 6.11
CA GLU A 164 -8.03 24.13 5.38
C GLU A 164 -8.03 23.85 3.86
N TYR A 165 -7.81 22.58 3.46
CA TYR A 165 -7.83 22.18 2.05
C TYR A 165 -9.16 22.53 1.37
N ASP A 166 -9.09 23.21 0.24
CA ASP A 166 -10.21 23.68 -0.55
C ASP A 166 -10.59 22.65 -1.63
N GLY A 167 -11.29 21.58 -1.23
CA GLY A 167 -11.76 20.52 -2.12
C GLY A 167 -12.54 19.42 -1.39
N ASP A 168 -12.95 18.34 -2.08
CA ASP A 168 -13.70 17.25 -1.45
C ASP A 168 -12.78 16.33 -0.62
N VAL A 169 -12.62 16.68 0.65
CA VAL A 169 -11.84 15.92 1.64
C VAL A 169 -12.22 14.44 1.69
N ASN A 170 -13.50 14.09 1.53
CA ASN A 170 -13.93 12.70 1.67
C ASN A 170 -13.52 11.86 0.46
N VAL A 171 -13.58 12.44 -0.74
CA VAL A 171 -13.11 11.78 -1.97
C VAL A 171 -11.59 11.69 -1.96
N LEU A 172 -10.91 12.81 -1.73
CA LEU A 172 -9.45 12.86 -1.77
C LEU A 172 -8.80 11.95 -0.73
N SER A 173 -9.29 11.94 0.51
CA SER A 173 -8.71 11.09 1.56
C SER A 173 -8.79 9.60 1.22
N LYS A 174 -9.90 9.15 0.63
CA LYS A 174 -10.06 7.76 0.19
C LYS A 174 -9.17 7.43 -1.00
N ASN A 175 -9.04 8.36 -1.95
CA ASN A 175 -8.16 8.19 -3.11
C ASN A 175 -6.71 8.06 -2.67
N LEU A 176 -6.23 8.97 -1.82
CA LEU A 176 -4.87 8.96 -1.27
C LEU A 176 -4.59 7.68 -0.45
N ALA A 177 -5.56 7.20 0.33
CA ALA A 177 -5.44 5.96 1.09
C ALA A 177 -5.59 4.68 0.24
N GLY A 178 -5.93 4.81 -1.05
CA GLY A 178 -6.13 3.67 -1.96
C GLY A 178 -7.42 2.88 -1.73
N VAL A 179 -8.40 3.46 -1.02
CA VAL A 179 -9.68 2.82 -0.68
C VAL A 179 -10.88 3.40 -1.45
N GLY A 180 -10.66 4.33 -2.37
CA GLY A 180 -11.73 4.95 -3.18
C GLY A 180 -12.60 3.93 -3.93
N ASP A 181 -11.98 2.85 -4.41
CA ASP A 181 -12.65 1.78 -5.16
C ASP A 181 -13.08 0.58 -4.28
N LEU A 182 -12.71 0.56 -3.00
CA LEU A 182 -13.05 -0.53 -2.09
C LEU A 182 -14.50 -0.38 -1.62
N ARG A 183 -15.28 -1.45 -1.79
CA ARG A 183 -16.64 -1.53 -1.24
C ARG A 183 -16.54 -1.92 0.23
N ILE A 184 -17.15 -1.13 1.11
CA ILE A 184 -17.33 -1.52 2.51
C ILE A 184 -18.22 -2.77 2.51
N SER A 185 -17.68 -3.90 2.95
CA SER A 185 -18.41 -5.16 3.16
C SER A 185 -19.34 -5.10 4.35
#